data_AF-A0ABD6T8W8-F1
#
_entry.id   AF-A0ABD6T8W8-F1
#
_cell.length_a   1.000
_cell.length_b   1.000
_cell.length_c   1.000
_cell.angle_alpha   90.00
_cell.angle_beta   90.00
_cell.angle_gamma   90.00
#
_symmetry.space_group_name_H-M   'P 1'
#
loop_
_entity.id
_entity.type
_entity.pdbx_description
1 polymer ?
#
loop_
_entity_poly.entity_id
_entity_poly.type
_entity_poly.pdbx_seq_one_letter_code
_entity_poly.pdbx_strand_id
1 'polypeptide(L)'
;MHLVLKMIPKKWLVVIALSLLFLLGTFLIGATMTLIGGMEGNKKQGDITYPKGGMGTANVSAEVLKWEPTIRKYAQEFGVEAFVPLMLAQMMQESGGRGLDPMQSSEGAYNTKYCKAPNCITDPDYSIWAGVQEFKHAIERAGVTGPGDMDHIKTALQAYNCVTRS
;
A
#
# COMPACT_ATOMS: atom_id res chain seq x y z
N MET A 1 -13.57 -42.00 36.16
CA MET A 1 -12.77 -41.36 35.10
C MET A 1 -11.37 -41.01 35.62
N HIS A 2 -10.50 -42.01 35.83
CA HIS A 2 -9.17 -41.78 36.41
C HIS A 2 -8.05 -42.62 35.74
N LEU A 3 -8.25 -43.02 34.47
CA LEU A 3 -7.36 -43.95 33.76
C LEU A 3 -6.80 -43.46 32.42
N VAL A 4 -7.19 -42.27 31.94
CA VAL A 4 -6.64 -41.69 30.69
C VAL A 4 -5.35 -40.89 30.91
N LEU A 5 -5.00 -40.54 32.15
CA LEU A 5 -3.83 -39.72 32.48
C LEU A 5 -2.50 -40.49 32.62
N LYS A 6 -2.48 -41.82 32.46
CA LYS A 6 -1.27 -42.64 32.64
C LYS A 6 -0.51 -43.00 31.36
N MET A 7 -0.98 -42.59 30.18
CA MET A 7 -0.36 -42.94 28.90
C MET A 7 0.38 -41.80 28.20
N ILE A 8 0.35 -40.58 28.75
CA ILE A 8 1.04 -39.44 28.16
C ILE A 8 2.34 -39.19 28.95
N PRO A 9 3.52 -39.29 28.32
CA PRO A 9 4.79 -39.00 29.00
C PRO A 9 4.76 -37.58 29.56
N LYS A 10 5.29 -37.37 30.78
CA LYS A 10 5.25 -36.08 31.48
C LYS A 10 5.78 -34.90 30.63
N LYS A 11 6.72 -35.15 29.72
CA LYS A 11 7.26 -34.17 28.77
C LYS A 11 6.23 -33.68 27.76
N TRP A 12 5.32 -34.55 27.32
CA TRP A 12 4.24 -34.23 26.38
C TRP A 12 3.10 -33.45 27.04
N LEU A 13 2.83 -33.68 28.34
CA LEU A 13 1.87 -32.87 29.10
C LEU A 13 2.30 -31.40 29.16
N VAL A 14 3.61 -31.14 29.34
CA VAL A 14 4.17 -29.78 29.32
C VAL A 14 4.05 -29.16 27.93
N VAL A 15 4.35 -29.90 26.86
CA VAL A 15 4.21 -29.41 25.48
C VAL A 15 2.77 -29.08 25.14
N ILE A 16 1.81 -29.95 25.48
CA ILE A 16 0.38 -29.72 25.25
C ILE A 16 -0.11 -28.49 26.03
N ALA A 17 0.32 -28.32 27.28
CA ALA A 17 -0.02 -27.15 28.08
C ALA A 17 0.52 -25.85 27.46
N LEU A 18 1.77 -25.84 26.96
CA LEU A 18 2.38 -24.70 26.28
C LEU A 18 1.68 -24.38 24.95
N SER A 19 1.32 -25.40 24.16
CA SER A 19 0.60 -25.21 22.89
C SER A 19 -0.81 -24.64 23.10
N LEU A 20 -1.52 -25.07 24.15
CA LEU A 20 -2.84 -24.51 24.52
C LEU A 20 -2.73 -23.06 25.00
N LEU A 21 -1.68 -22.73 25.75
CA LEU A 21 -1.40 -21.36 26.21
C LEU A 21 -1.06 -20.42 25.04
N PHE A 22 -0.29 -20.91 24.06
CA PHE A 22 0.04 -20.18 22.84
C PHE A 22 -1.21 -19.91 21.97
N LEU A 23 -2.07 -20.91 21.77
CA LEU A 23 -3.34 -20.76 21.03
C LEU A 23 -4.29 -19.76 21.71
N LEU A 24 -4.41 -19.79 23.04
CA LEU A 24 -5.22 -18.84 23.80
C LEU A 24 -4.68 -17.39 23.71
N GLY A 25 -3.36 -17.23 23.72
CA GLY A 25 -2.70 -15.94 23.53
C GLY A 25 -2.96 -15.33 22.14
N THR A 26 -2.89 -16.13 21.08
CA THR A 26 -3.18 -15.65 19.72
C THR A 26 -4.63 -15.22 19.50
N PHE A 27 -5.58 -15.84 20.23
CA PHE A 27 -7.00 -15.49 20.14
C PHE A 27 -7.30 -14.12 20.79
N LEU A 28 -6.59 -13.75 21.87
CA LEU A 28 -6.75 -12.45 22.53
C LEU A 28 -6.17 -11.29 21.70
N ILE A 29 -5.04 -11.50 21.03
CA ILE A 29 -4.44 -10.48 20.16
C ILE A 29 -5.33 -10.24 18.93
N GLY A 30 -5.89 -11.29 18.33
CA GLY A 30 -6.85 -11.19 17.23
C GLY A 30 -8.14 -10.43 17.59
N ALA A 31 -8.65 -10.62 18.82
CA ALA A 31 -9.84 -9.92 19.31
C ALA A 31 -9.62 -8.42 19.59
N THR A 32 -8.40 -7.99 19.90
CA THR A 32 -8.10 -6.56 20.10
C THR A 32 -8.00 -5.77 18.79
N MET A 33 -7.60 -6.39 17.67
CA MET A 33 -7.57 -5.70 16.37
C MET A 33 -8.96 -5.43 15.80
N THR A 34 -9.98 -6.23 16.14
CA THR A 34 -11.36 -6.01 15.70
C THR A 34 -12.09 -4.89 16.45
N LEU A 35 -11.56 -4.41 17.59
CA LEU A 35 -12.24 -3.40 18.42
C LEU A 35 -11.73 -1.97 18.23
N ILE A 36 -10.59 -1.76 17.57
CA ILE A 36 -10.06 -0.41 17.26
C ILE A 36 -10.49 0.07 15.85
N GLY A 37 -11.11 -0.80 15.04
CA GLY A 37 -11.70 -0.43 13.74
C GLY A 37 -13.06 0.28 13.81
N GLY A 38 -13.64 0.47 15.00
CA GLY A 38 -15.02 0.93 15.20
C GLY A 38 -15.21 2.44 15.42
N MET A 39 -14.24 3.28 15.10
CA MET A 39 -14.44 4.74 15.00
C MET A 39 -14.43 5.15 13.53
N GLU A 40 -15.54 4.85 12.86
CA GLU A 40 -15.86 5.30 11.52
C GLU A 40 -16.17 6.80 11.56
N GLY A 41 -15.10 7.61 11.60
CA GLY A 41 -15.17 9.02 11.29
C GLY A 41 -15.61 9.16 9.83
N ASN A 42 -16.80 9.72 9.63
CA ASN A 42 -17.41 10.02 8.33
C ASN A 42 -16.48 10.96 7.52
N LYS A 43 -15.49 10.37 6.83
CA LYS A 43 -14.61 11.09 5.91
C LYS A 43 -15.36 11.18 4.59
N LYS A 44 -15.71 12.41 4.20
CA LYS A 44 -16.34 12.69 2.92
C LYS A 44 -15.48 12.10 1.79
N GLN A 45 -16.02 11.06 1.18
CA GLN A 45 -15.50 10.39 0.00
C GLN A 45 -15.71 11.34 -1.19
N GLY A 46 -14.64 11.69 -1.91
CA GLY A 46 -14.79 12.34 -3.21
C GLY A 46 -14.76 11.25 -4.29
N ASP A 47 -15.76 11.20 -5.15
CA ASP A 47 -15.75 10.34 -6.33
C ASP A 47 -15.22 11.15 -7.51
N ILE A 48 -14.19 10.67 -8.18
CA ILE A 48 -13.76 11.19 -9.49
C ILE A 48 -14.18 10.13 -10.52
N THR A 49 -15.28 10.40 -11.23
CA THR A 49 -15.69 9.60 -12.39
C THR A 49 -14.83 9.99 -13.60
N TYR A 50 -13.94 9.11 -14.04
CA TYR A 50 -13.18 9.28 -15.28
C TYR A 50 -14.04 8.86 -16.48
N PRO A 51 -14.01 9.59 -17.61
CA PRO A 51 -14.72 9.17 -18.81
C PRO A 51 -14.24 7.79 -19.27
N LYS A 52 -15.22 6.95 -19.57
CA LYS A 52 -15.17 5.52 -19.90
C LYS A 52 -13.97 5.18 -20.81
N GLY A 53 -12.92 4.62 -20.19
CA GLY A 53 -11.65 4.23 -20.80
C GLY A 53 -10.54 3.94 -19.78
N GLY A 54 -10.60 4.59 -18.61
CA GLY A 54 -9.79 4.27 -17.43
C GLY A 54 -10.56 3.37 -16.45
N MET A 55 -9.97 2.26 -16.03
CA MET A 55 -10.58 1.23 -15.21
C MET A 55 -10.66 1.63 -13.72
N GLY A 56 -11.84 1.46 -13.10
CA GLY A 56 -12.05 1.42 -11.65
C GLY A 56 -12.39 2.75 -10.96
N THR A 57 -13.48 2.77 -10.18
CA THR A 57 -13.72 3.82 -9.16
C THR A 57 -12.72 3.60 -8.02
N ALA A 58 -11.54 4.21 -8.08
CA ALA A 58 -10.62 4.19 -6.96
C ALA A 58 -11.26 5.01 -5.84
N ASN A 59 -11.77 4.33 -4.81
CA ASN A 59 -12.41 4.97 -3.67
C ASN A 59 -11.35 5.59 -2.74
N VAL A 60 -10.70 6.65 -3.20
CA VAL A 60 -9.61 7.32 -2.48
C VAL A 60 -10.14 8.45 -1.60
N SER A 61 -9.48 8.69 -0.46
CA SER A 61 -9.88 9.72 0.51
C SER A 61 -9.60 11.12 -0.02
N ALA A 62 -10.29 12.12 0.54
CA ALA A 62 -10.05 13.52 0.25
C ALA A 62 -8.57 13.95 0.37
N GLU A 63 -7.81 13.35 1.31
CA GLU A 63 -6.37 13.61 1.48
C GLU A 63 -5.52 13.19 0.30
N VAL A 64 -5.96 12.18 -0.45
CA VAL A 64 -5.29 11.71 -1.67
C VAL A 64 -5.80 12.49 -2.87
N LEU A 65 -7.12 12.72 -2.93
CA LEU A 65 -7.75 13.42 -4.06
C LEU A 65 -7.20 14.83 -4.28
N LYS A 66 -6.79 15.54 -3.21
CA LYS A 66 -6.16 16.86 -3.35
C LYS A 66 -4.91 16.85 -4.23
N TRP A 67 -4.25 15.70 -4.39
CA TRP A 67 -3.05 15.53 -5.20
C TRP A 67 -3.34 15.13 -6.64
N GLU A 68 -4.60 14.84 -6.99
CA GLU A 68 -4.98 14.44 -8.35
C GLU A 68 -4.50 15.44 -9.42
N PRO A 69 -4.63 16.77 -9.25
CA PRO A 69 -4.14 17.72 -10.25
C PRO A 69 -2.63 17.62 -10.47
N THR A 70 -1.86 17.44 -9.39
CA THR A 70 -0.39 17.32 -9.46
C THR A 70 0.04 15.99 -10.05
N ILE A 71 -0.61 14.88 -9.67
CA ILE A 71 -0.38 13.57 -10.28
C ILE A 71 -0.69 13.63 -11.77
N ARG A 72 -1.84 14.19 -12.16
CA ARG A 72 -2.22 14.31 -13.58
C ARG A 72 -1.22 15.13 -14.37
N LYS A 73 -0.78 16.28 -13.83
CA LYS A 73 0.26 17.12 -14.46
C LYS A 73 1.49 16.29 -14.83
N TYR A 74 2.06 15.55 -13.87
CA TYR A 74 3.26 14.74 -14.13
C TYR A 74 2.96 13.48 -14.94
N ALA A 75 1.78 12.88 -14.78
CA ALA A 75 1.37 11.75 -15.60
C ALA A 75 1.24 12.14 -17.08
N GLN A 76 0.73 13.34 -17.38
CA GLN A 76 0.69 13.89 -18.74
C GLN A 76 2.11 14.14 -19.26
N GLU A 77 2.96 14.77 -18.46
CA GLU A 77 4.37 15.03 -18.81
C GLU A 77 5.12 13.75 -19.18
N PHE A 78 4.86 12.66 -18.47
CA PHE A 78 5.52 11.37 -18.70
C PHE A 78 4.74 10.39 -19.59
N GLY A 79 3.61 10.80 -20.17
CA GLY A 79 2.82 9.98 -21.10
C GLY A 79 2.06 8.82 -20.47
N VAL A 80 1.78 8.88 -19.16
CA VAL A 80 1.10 7.85 -18.36
C VAL A 80 -0.22 8.33 -17.74
N GLU A 81 -0.85 9.37 -18.32
CA GLU A 81 -2.11 9.95 -17.81
C GLU A 81 -3.23 8.92 -17.62
N ALA A 82 -3.30 7.91 -18.49
CA ALA A 82 -4.32 6.87 -18.41
C ALA A 82 -4.27 6.05 -17.10
N PHE A 83 -3.18 6.14 -16.34
CA PHE A 83 -2.96 5.43 -15.09
C PHE A 83 -3.13 6.30 -13.83
N VAL A 84 -3.58 7.56 -13.95
CA VAL A 84 -3.84 8.46 -12.79
C VAL A 84 -4.67 7.80 -11.69
N PRO A 85 -5.76 7.07 -11.96
CA PRO A 85 -6.52 6.37 -10.91
C PRO A 85 -5.69 5.36 -10.12
N LEU A 86 -4.76 4.65 -10.78
CA LEU A 86 -3.86 3.69 -10.13
C LEU A 86 -2.81 4.41 -9.28
N MET A 87 -2.27 5.53 -9.75
CA MET A 87 -1.31 6.33 -8.97
C MET A 87 -1.95 6.95 -7.72
N LEU A 88 -3.21 7.38 -7.80
CA LEU A 88 -3.98 7.80 -6.62
C LEU A 88 -4.19 6.65 -5.64
N ALA A 89 -4.56 5.46 -6.14
CA ALA A 89 -4.68 4.28 -5.30
C ALA A 89 -3.34 3.88 -4.66
N GLN A 90 -2.23 4.04 -5.38
CA GLN A 90 -0.88 3.80 -4.85
C GLN A 90 -0.53 4.81 -3.75
N MET A 91 -0.74 6.11 -3.99
CA MET A 91 -0.53 7.15 -2.97
C MET A 91 -1.37 6.90 -1.71
N MET A 92 -2.59 6.39 -1.88
CA MET A 92 -3.42 5.96 -0.75
C MET A 92 -2.73 4.88 0.09
N GLN A 93 -2.15 3.87 -0.56
CA GLN A 93 -1.46 2.76 0.10
C GLN A 93 -0.14 3.21 0.76
N GLU A 94 0.60 4.10 0.11
CA GLU A 94 1.91 4.57 0.58
C GLU A 94 1.82 5.47 1.82
N SER A 95 0.99 6.51 1.76
CA SER A 95 0.91 7.52 2.82
C SER A 95 -0.51 7.94 3.18
N GLY A 96 -1.49 7.54 2.37
CA GLY A 96 -2.83 8.11 2.44
C GLY A 96 -2.88 9.58 2.01
N GLY A 97 -1.90 10.05 1.21
CA GLY A 97 -1.76 11.44 0.76
C GLY A 97 -1.21 12.41 1.84
N ARG A 98 -0.54 11.86 2.86
CA ARG A 98 -0.06 12.60 4.04
C ARG A 98 1.45 12.77 4.04
N GLY A 99 1.92 13.71 4.86
CA GLY A 99 3.36 13.98 5.02
C GLY A 99 3.95 14.77 3.87
N LEU A 100 5.28 14.85 3.86
CA LEU A 100 6.04 15.59 2.83
C LEU A 100 6.49 14.71 1.67
N ASP A 101 6.40 13.39 1.84
CA ASP A 101 6.68 12.39 0.81
C ASP A 101 5.43 11.54 0.53
N PRO A 102 4.37 12.12 -0.04
CA PRO A 102 3.08 11.44 -0.21
C PRO A 102 3.14 10.20 -1.12
N MET A 103 4.09 10.13 -2.05
CA MET A 103 4.31 8.94 -2.88
C MET A 103 5.42 8.01 -2.34
N GLN A 104 5.95 8.26 -1.14
CA GLN A 104 7.05 7.51 -0.52
C GLN A 104 8.18 7.21 -1.51
N SER A 105 8.63 8.26 -2.19
CA SER A 105 9.59 8.18 -3.29
C SER A 105 11.02 8.51 -2.83
N SER A 106 11.23 8.77 -1.54
CA SER A 106 12.54 9.14 -1.00
C SER A 106 13.64 8.11 -1.28
N GLU A 107 13.34 6.82 -1.17
CA GLU A 107 14.34 5.75 -1.37
C GLU A 107 14.48 5.37 -2.86
N GLY A 108 13.63 5.92 -3.73
CA GLY A 108 13.60 5.62 -5.16
C GLY A 108 14.87 5.99 -5.93
N ALA A 109 15.05 5.35 -7.08
CA ALA A 109 16.08 5.67 -8.06
C ALA A 109 15.96 7.11 -8.59
N TYR A 110 14.73 7.59 -8.85
CA TYR A 110 14.45 8.91 -9.42
C TYR A 110 14.54 10.07 -8.42
N ASN A 111 14.67 9.78 -7.11
CA ASN A 111 15.10 10.81 -6.15
C ASN A 111 16.59 11.10 -6.31
N THR A 112 16.89 12.26 -6.88
CA THR A 112 18.25 12.79 -7.10
C THR A 112 18.56 14.01 -6.24
N LYS A 113 17.58 14.55 -5.52
CA LYS A 113 17.68 15.82 -4.78
C LYS A 113 17.81 15.63 -3.26
N TYR A 114 17.14 14.63 -2.69
CA TYR A 114 17.10 14.38 -1.25
C TYR A 114 17.86 13.10 -0.88
N CYS A 115 18.10 12.89 0.42
CA CYS A 115 18.68 11.62 0.89
C CYS A 115 17.79 10.42 0.52
N LYS A 116 18.42 9.26 0.30
CA LYS A 116 17.73 8.00 0.01
C LYS A 116 17.47 7.22 1.28
N ALA A 117 16.67 7.80 2.16
CA ALA A 117 16.17 7.15 3.36
C ALA A 117 14.67 7.48 3.52
N PRO A 118 13.91 6.68 4.28
CA PRO A 118 12.48 6.89 4.43
C PRO A 118 12.14 8.31 4.85
N ASN A 119 11.19 8.95 4.16
CA ASN A 119 10.69 10.31 4.45
C ASN A 119 11.74 11.44 4.38
N CYS A 120 12.80 11.27 3.59
CA CYS A 120 13.81 12.30 3.34
C CYS A 120 13.34 13.45 2.44
N ILE A 121 12.39 13.21 1.53
CA ILE A 121 11.83 14.25 0.67
C ILE A 121 10.98 15.19 1.53
N THR A 122 11.29 16.48 1.49
CA THR A 122 10.57 17.54 2.20
C THR A 122 9.67 18.38 1.29
N ASP A 123 9.62 18.05 0.01
CA ASP A 123 8.87 18.74 -1.04
C ASP A 123 7.84 17.76 -1.66
N PRO A 124 6.54 17.90 -1.32
CA PRO A 124 5.50 17.00 -1.82
C PRO A 124 5.34 17.00 -3.34
N ASP A 125 5.56 18.14 -4.00
CA ASP A 125 5.46 18.23 -5.45
C ASP A 125 6.58 17.39 -6.09
N TYR A 126 7.80 17.50 -5.57
CA TYR A 126 8.94 16.66 -5.98
C TYR A 126 8.73 15.17 -5.67
N SER A 127 8.15 14.82 -4.52
CA SER A 127 7.76 13.44 -4.19
C SER A 127 6.85 12.86 -5.27
N ILE A 128 5.85 13.62 -5.71
CA ILE A 128 4.92 13.18 -6.76
C ILE A 128 5.65 13.06 -8.09
N TRP A 129 6.47 14.04 -8.48
CA TRP A 129 7.27 13.96 -9.71
C TRP A 129 8.14 12.70 -9.75
N ALA A 130 8.87 12.40 -8.66
CA ALA A 130 9.71 11.23 -8.56
C ALA A 130 8.87 9.94 -8.58
N GLY A 131 7.78 9.90 -7.82
CA GLY A 131 6.87 8.75 -7.75
C GLY A 131 6.20 8.41 -9.07
N VAL A 132 5.82 9.41 -9.89
CA VAL A 132 5.25 9.13 -11.21
C VAL A 132 6.31 8.52 -12.15
N GLN A 133 7.57 8.94 -12.05
CA GLN A 133 8.66 8.31 -12.83
C GLN A 133 8.94 6.87 -12.39
N GLU A 134 8.96 6.61 -11.08
CA GLU A 134 9.07 5.25 -10.54
C GLU A 134 7.91 4.37 -11.03
N PHE A 135 6.69 4.91 -11.06
CA PHE A 135 5.51 4.22 -11.55
C PHE A 135 5.64 3.89 -13.04
N LYS A 136 6.04 4.88 -13.86
CA LYS A 136 6.31 4.69 -15.29
C LYS A 136 7.35 3.59 -15.50
N HIS A 137 8.46 3.65 -14.78
CA HIS A 137 9.52 2.65 -14.88
C HIS A 137 9.01 1.24 -14.53
N ALA A 138 8.19 1.13 -13.49
CA ALA A 138 7.61 -0.15 -13.07
C ALA A 138 6.67 -0.74 -14.12
N ILE A 139 5.79 0.07 -14.72
CA ILE A 139 4.86 -0.42 -15.77
C ILE A 139 5.59 -0.77 -17.06
N GLU A 140 6.64 -0.02 -17.42
CA GLU A 140 7.49 -0.33 -18.59
C GLU A 140 8.24 -1.66 -18.39
N ARG A 141 8.81 -1.87 -17.20
CA ARG A 141 9.51 -3.12 -16.87
C ARG A 141 8.59 -4.33 -16.80
N ALA A 142 7.35 -4.13 -16.35
CA ALA A 142 6.35 -5.18 -16.31
C ALA A 142 5.73 -5.45 -17.69
N GLY A 143 5.99 -4.61 -18.71
CA GLY A 143 5.42 -4.80 -20.05
C GLY A 143 3.93 -4.45 -20.14
N VAL A 144 3.44 -3.53 -19.30
CA VAL A 144 2.03 -3.12 -19.29
C VAL A 144 1.67 -2.49 -20.63
N THR A 145 0.70 -3.09 -21.31
CA THR A 145 0.24 -2.63 -22.63
C THR A 145 -0.86 -1.56 -22.56
N GLY A 146 -1.51 -1.42 -21.40
CA GLY A 146 -2.49 -0.37 -21.15
C GLY A 146 -3.18 -0.52 -19.78
N PRO A 147 -4.10 0.40 -19.42
CA PRO A 147 -4.78 0.40 -18.12
C PRO A 147 -5.67 -0.83 -17.85
N GLY A 148 -5.98 -1.62 -18.88
CA GLY A 148 -6.72 -2.88 -18.75
C GLY A 148 -5.84 -4.12 -18.58
N ASP A 149 -4.52 -3.97 -18.66
CA ASP A 149 -3.54 -5.07 -18.55
C ASP A 149 -3.27 -5.42 -17.08
N MET A 150 -4.32 -5.93 -16.42
CA MET A 150 -4.34 -6.10 -14.97
C MET A 150 -3.27 -7.08 -14.45
N ASP A 151 -2.84 -8.03 -15.27
CA ASP A 151 -1.83 -9.01 -14.89
C ASP A 151 -0.45 -8.35 -14.77
N HIS A 152 -0.04 -7.59 -15.79
CA HIS A 152 1.23 -6.83 -15.73
C HIS A 152 1.15 -5.65 -14.75
N ILE A 153 -0.02 -5.03 -14.57
CA ILE A 153 -0.20 -3.95 -13.59
C ILE A 153 0.07 -4.45 -12.17
N LYS A 154 -0.41 -5.64 -11.80
CA LYS A 154 -0.11 -6.22 -10.47
C LYS A 154 1.39 -6.42 -10.27
N THR A 155 2.08 -6.91 -11.30
CA THR A 155 3.54 -7.07 -11.28
C THR A 155 4.25 -5.71 -11.16
N ALA A 156 3.78 -4.69 -11.87
CA ALA A 156 4.33 -3.34 -11.80
C ALA A 156 4.19 -2.75 -10.39
N LEU A 157 3.02 -2.87 -9.75
CA LEU A 157 2.80 -2.38 -8.39
C LEU A 157 3.68 -3.10 -7.36
N GLN A 158 3.91 -4.40 -7.54
CA GLN A 158 4.87 -5.15 -6.72
C GLN A 158 6.30 -4.65 -6.93
N ALA A 159 6.70 -4.42 -8.19
CA ALA A 159 8.02 -3.92 -8.53
C ALA A 159 8.26 -2.51 -7.95
N TYR A 160 7.27 -1.62 -8.03
CA TYR A 160 7.33 -0.28 -7.44
C TYR A 160 7.66 -0.36 -5.95
N ASN A 161 6.91 -1.16 -5.18
CA ASN A 161 7.11 -1.33 -3.74
C ASN A 161 8.50 -1.91 -3.39
N CYS A 162 9.09 -2.71 -4.28
CA CYS A 162 10.44 -3.23 -4.09
C CYS A 162 11.53 -2.21 -4.44
N VAL A 163 11.30 -1.33 -5.42
CA VAL A 163 12.29 -0.34 -5.87
C VAL A 163 12.32 0.88 -4.95
N THR A 164 11.17 1.33 -4.46
CA THR A 164 11.08 2.51 -3.59
C THR A 164 11.30 2.19 -2.11
N ARG A 165 11.63 0.94 -1.73
CA ARG A 165 11.91 0.53 -0.34
C ARG A 165 13.15 -0.37 -0.19
N SER A 166 14.03 -0.41 -1.20
CA SER A 166 15.29 -1.17 -1.20
C SER A 166 16.47 -0.35 -0.72
#